data_AF-A0A7S2QEJ7-F1
#
_entry.id   AF-A0A7S2QEJ7-F1
#
_cell.length_a   1.000
_cell.length_b   1.000
_cell.length_c   1.000
_cell.angle_alpha   90.00
_cell.angle_beta   90.00
_cell.angle_gamma   90.00
#
_symmetry.space_group_name_H-M   'P 1'
#
loop_
_entity.id
_entity.type
_entity.pdbx_description
1 polymer ?
#
loop_
_entity_poly.entity_id
_entity_poly.type
_entity_poly.pdbx_seq_one_letter_code
_entity_poly.pdbx_strand_id
1 'polypeptide(L)'
;ASAALGSGVIGSTSVWNYNRENFMYDREMRQKQEFMVMAMRLKQADLWREDVRDMIGLTEKKMDSYMLVNCLQLGFVVCLFTEGRLEPGTPEWLLWLYMLSLSGAFMILLMSVWLAMHASIVAQGSSARLLTQLVRPAIPSWEQLESMRTYAHAFEGVTATQMLRVPVLQTVAEGRTAGAGGFSGPLDSAPGSAAADPWGLERRGDDIYELQRRPLPANRHVRL
;
A
#
# COMPACT_ATOMS: atom_id res chain seq x y z
N ALA A 1 -55.34 43.01 -4.33
CA ALA A 1 -54.16 42.34 -4.89
C ALA A 1 -53.08 42.24 -3.81
N SER A 2 -53.03 41.12 -3.06
CA SER A 2 -52.06 40.96 -1.95
C SER A 2 -51.92 39.52 -1.41
N ALA A 3 -52.25 38.48 -2.21
CA ALA A 3 -52.15 37.08 -1.76
C ALA A 3 -51.12 36.22 -2.52
N ALA A 4 -50.52 36.72 -3.60
CA ALA A 4 -49.63 35.94 -4.46
C ALA A 4 -48.13 36.01 -4.06
N LEU A 5 -47.76 36.83 -3.06
CA LEU A 5 -46.37 37.01 -2.64
C LEU A 5 -45.96 36.09 -1.47
N GLY A 6 -46.91 35.40 -0.83
CA GLY A 6 -46.63 34.54 0.34
C GLY A 6 -46.16 33.12 0.00
N SER A 7 -46.55 32.57 -1.15
CA SER A 7 -46.17 31.21 -1.56
C SER A 7 -44.74 31.10 -2.11
N GLY A 8 -44.17 32.20 -2.63
CA GLY A 8 -42.81 32.22 -3.15
C GLY A 8 -41.73 32.16 -2.06
N VAL A 9 -41.99 32.73 -0.88
CA VAL A 9 -41.01 32.81 0.23
C VAL A 9 -40.90 31.50 1.01
N ILE A 10 -42.01 30.76 1.13
CA ILE A 10 -42.02 29.44 1.79
C ILE A 10 -41.33 28.38 0.91
N GLY A 11 -41.49 28.48 -0.42
CA GLY A 11 -40.77 27.63 -1.37
C GLY A 11 -39.27 27.90 -1.43
N SER A 12 -38.84 29.17 -1.42
CA SER A 12 -37.42 29.53 -1.52
C SER A 12 -36.61 29.12 -0.29
N THR A 13 -37.18 29.29 0.90
CA THR A 13 -36.55 28.88 2.17
C THR A 13 -36.43 27.36 2.29
N SER A 14 -37.46 26.62 1.86
CA SER A 14 -37.41 25.15 1.83
C SER A 14 -36.36 24.62 0.84
N VAL A 15 -36.27 25.20 -0.37
CA VAL A 15 -35.28 24.80 -1.38
C VAL A 15 -33.86 25.15 -0.95
N TRP A 16 -33.68 26.28 -0.27
CA TRP A 16 -32.40 26.68 0.31
C TRP A 16 -31.93 25.71 1.40
N ASN A 17 -32.80 25.37 2.35
CA ASN A 17 -32.47 24.43 3.42
C ASN A 17 -32.15 23.03 2.88
N TYR A 18 -32.92 22.55 1.89
CA TYR A 18 -32.65 21.28 1.21
C TYR A 18 -31.26 21.25 0.56
N ASN A 19 -30.89 22.29 -0.19
CA ASN A 19 -29.58 22.34 -0.85
C ASN A 19 -28.43 22.48 0.15
N ARG A 20 -28.63 23.20 1.25
CA ARG A 20 -27.65 23.31 2.35
C ARG A 20 -27.46 21.97 3.05
N GLU A 21 -28.54 21.26 3.37
CA GLU A 21 -28.48 19.93 3.98
C GLU A 21 -27.80 18.92 3.06
N ASN A 22 -28.13 18.94 1.76
CA ASN A 22 -27.49 18.07 0.78
C ASN A 22 -26.00 18.38 0.63
N PHE A 23 -25.60 19.66 0.61
CA PHE A 23 -24.19 20.04 0.63
C PHE A 23 -23.45 19.53 1.86
N MET A 24 -24.05 19.66 3.06
CA MET A 24 -23.43 19.16 4.29
C MET A 24 -23.33 17.63 4.29
N TYR A 25 -24.33 16.93 3.76
CA TYR A 25 -24.32 15.48 3.60
C TYR A 25 -23.20 15.02 2.66
N ASP A 26 -23.10 15.61 1.46
CA ASP A 26 -22.06 15.30 0.48
C ASP A 26 -20.66 15.54 1.07
N ARG A 27 -20.49 16.60 1.86
CA ARG A 27 -19.23 16.92 2.56
C ARG A 27 -18.89 15.89 3.63
N GLU A 28 -19.85 15.47 4.43
CA GLU A 28 -19.65 14.43 5.45
C GLU A 28 -19.25 13.10 4.80
N MET A 29 -19.91 12.72 3.69
CA MET A 29 -19.57 11.50 2.96
C MET A 29 -18.15 11.55 2.37
N ARG A 30 -17.73 12.69 1.83
CA ARG A 30 -16.36 12.86 1.36
C ARG A 30 -15.34 12.74 2.48
N GLN A 31 -15.59 13.39 3.62
CA GLN A 31 -14.69 13.31 4.77
C GLN A 31 -14.55 11.84 5.22
N LYS A 32 -15.66 11.09 5.29
CA LYS A 32 -15.64 9.65 5.60
C LYS A 32 -14.83 8.87 4.56
N GLN A 33 -14.99 9.16 3.27
CA GLN A 33 -14.24 8.52 2.20
C GLN A 33 -12.73 8.78 2.33
N GLU A 34 -12.32 10.03 2.62
CA GLU A 34 -10.91 10.39 2.82
C GLU A 34 -10.31 9.67 4.03
N PHE A 35 -11.06 9.55 5.14
CA PHE A 35 -10.65 8.73 6.30
C PHE A 35 -10.56 7.24 5.96
N MET A 36 -11.49 6.69 5.19
CA MET A 36 -11.44 5.30 4.74
C MET A 36 -10.21 5.04 3.86
N VAL A 37 -9.89 5.94 2.93
CA VAL A 37 -8.69 5.84 2.09
C VAL A 37 -7.43 5.84 2.96
N MET A 38 -7.33 6.74 3.94
CA MET A 38 -6.20 6.73 4.88
C MET A 38 -6.11 5.44 5.70
N ALA A 39 -7.25 4.92 6.18
CA ALA A 39 -7.29 3.66 6.89
C ALA A 39 -6.81 2.49 6.01
N MET A 40 -7.19 2.47 4.73
CA MET A 40 -6.70 1.47 3.77
C MET A 40 -5.20 1.57 3.52
N ARG A 41 -4.63 2.80 3.49
CA ARG A 41 -3.18 3.01 3.38
C ARG A 41 -2.43 2.49 4.60
N LEU A 42 -2.96 2.73 5.80
CA LEU A 42 -2.36 2.22 7.03
C LEU A 42 -2.37 0.68 7.05
N LYS A 43 -3.49 0.06 6.68
CA LYS A 43 -3.58 -1.40 6.52
C LYS A 43 -2.61 -1.93 5.47
N GLN A 44 -2.44 -1.24 4.35
CA GLN A 44 -1.47 -1.63 3.32
C GLN A 44 -0.03 -1.60 3.88
N ALA A 45 0.31 -0.58 4.66
CA ALA A 45 1.62 -0.51 5.32
C ALA A 45 1.80 -1.65 6.33
N ASP A 46 0.77 -1.99 7.09
CA ASP A 46 0.82 -3.11 8.04
C ASP A 46 1.02 -4.46 7.33
N LEU A 47 0.27 -4.72 6.25
CA LEU A 47 0.43 -5.91 5.42
C LEU A 47 1.84 -6.01 4.84
N TRP A 48 2.43 -4.90 4.40
CA TRP A 48 3.82 -4.90 3.92
C TRP A 48 4.81 -5.20 5.06
N ARG A 49 4.58 -4.69 6.28
CA ARG A 49 5.43 -5.02 7.43
C ARG A 49 5.35 -6.50 7.80
N GLU A 50 4.20 -7.14 7.62
CA GLU A 50 4.01 -8.57 7.82
C GLU A 50 4.74 -9.38 6.75
N ASP A 51 4.57 -9.03 5.47
CA ASP A 51 5.24 -9.71 4.36
C ASP A 51 6.78 -9.68 4.48
N VAL A 52 7.35 -8.52 4.87
CA VAL A 52 8.79 -8.40 5.14
C VAL A 52 9.24 -9.33 6.27
N ARG A 53 8.44 -9.44 7.34
CA ARG A 53 8.74 -10.34 8.47
C ARG A 53 8.66 -11.81 8.05
N ASP A 54 7.67 -12.17 7.25
CA ASP A 54 7.45 -13.55 6.80
C ASP A 54 8.54 -14.00 5.82
N MET A 55 8.91 -13.15 4.84
CA MET A 55 10.00 -13.43 3.90
C MET A 55 11.34 -13.68 4.62
N ILE A 56 11.64 -12.86 5.63
CA ILE A 56 12.89 -12.97 6.38
C ILE A 56 12.84 -14.16 7.34
N GLY A 57 11.72 -14.37 8.02
CA GLY A 57 11.51 -15.52 8.89
C GLY A 57 11.61 -16.86 8.15
N LEU A 58 11.21 -16.91 6.88
CA LEU A 58 11.42 -18.09 6.04
C LEU A 58 12.92 -18.37 5.80
N THR A 59 13.70 -17.31 5.56
CA THR A 59 15.15 -17.42 5.33
C THR A 59 15.88 -17.87 6.59
N GLU A 60 15.51 -17.32 7.75
CA GLU A 60 16.05 -17.70 9.05
C GLU A 60 15.80 -19.19 9.34
N LYS A 61 14.54 -19.65 9.26
CA LYS A 61 14.19 -21.06 9.48
C LYS A 61 14.92 -22.01 8.52
N LYS A 62 15.12 -21.59 7.27
CA LYS A 62 15.84 -22.38 6.27
C LYS A 62 17.33 -22.48 6.61
N MET A 63 17.97 -21.39 7.03
CA MET A 63 19.38 -21.39 7.44
C MET A 63 19.60 -22.20 8.72
N ASP A 64 18.69 -22.13 9.69
CA ASP A 64 18.74 -22.94 10.91
C ASP A 64 18.66 -24.45 10.61
N SER A 65 17.81 -24.82 9.64
CA SER A 65 17.70 -26.21 9.19
C SER A 65 19.01 -26.72 8.57
N TYR A 66 19.70 -25.89 7.76
CA TYR A 66 21.01 -26.23 7.21
C TYR A 66 22.09 -26.33 8.28
N MET A 67 22.09 -25.40 9.24
CA MET A 67 23.02 -25.41 10.36
C MET A 67 22.90 -26.70 11.18
N LEU A 68 21.68 -27.15 11.49
CA LEU A 68 21.43 -28.38 12.24
C LEU A 68 22.00 -29.61 11.51
N VAL A 69 21.69 -29.77 10.23
CA VAL A 69 22.19 -30.90 9.42
C VAL A 69 23.71 -30.90 9.34
N ASN A 70 24.32 -29.73 9.13
CA ASN A 70 25.77 -29.59 9.08
C ASN A 70 26.43 -29.91 10.43
N CYS A 71 25.84 -29.50 11.56
CA CYS A 71 26.34 -29.83 12.89
C CYS A 71 26.30 -31.33 13.17
N LEU A 72 25.25 -32.04 12.74
CA LEU A 72 25.17 -33.50 12.86
C LEU A 72 26.24 -34.20 12.01
N GLN A 73 26.41 -33.77 10.76
CA GLN A 73 27.45 -34.30 9.87
C GLN A 73 28.85 -34.05 10.43
N LEU A 74 29.10 -32.86 10.98
CA LEU A 74 30.35 -32.52 11.64
C LEU A 74 30.63 -33.49 12.81
N GLY A 75 29.60 -33.81 13.60
CA GLY A 75 29.69 -34.81 14.67
C GLY A 75 30.13 -36.19 14.16
N PHE A 76 29.56 -36.67 13.06
CA PHE A 76 29.98 -37.94 12.45
C PHE A 76 31.43 -37.91 11.94
N VAL A 77 31.86 -36.80 11.34
CA VAL A 77 33.27 -36.64 10.90
C VAL A 77 34.22 -36.66 12.10
N VAL A 78 33.85 -36.04 13.22
CA VAL A 78 34.65 -36.07 14.45
C VAL A 78 34.71 -37.49 15.04
N CYS A 79 33.59 -38.21 15.10
CA CYS A 79 33.58 -39.61 15.55
C CYS A 79 34.46 -40.51 14.67
N LEU A 80 34.40 -40.35 13.34
CA LEU A 80 35.27 -41.07 12.41
C LEU A 80 36.76 -40.69 12.57
N PHE A 81 37.04 -39.48 13.02
CA PHE A 81 38.40 -39.01 13.29
C PHE A 81 38.99 -39.64 14.57
N THR A 82 38.18 -39.83 15.62
CA THR A 82 38.64 -40.36 16.91
C THR A 82 38.57 -41.89 17.02
N GLU A 83 37.53 -42.50 16.43
CA GLU A 83 37.23 -43.93 16.60
C GLU A 83 37.40 -44.75 15.31
N GLY A 84 37.62 -44.09 14.16
CA GLY A 84 37.78 -44.74 12.86
C GLY A 84 39.06 -45.56 12.78
N ARG A 85 38.99 -46.82 13.23
CA ARG A 85 40.10 -47.78 13.13
C ARG A 85 40.05 -48.49 11.78
N LEU A 86 41.10 -48.31 10.99
CA LEU A 86 41.37 -49.12 9.80
C LEU A 86 41.92 -50.50 10.22
N GLU A 87 41.75 -51.50 9.37
CA GLU A 87 42.21 -52.86 9.63
C GLU A 87 43.75 -52.89 9.80
N PRO A 88 44.28 -53.60 10.82
CA PRO A 88 45.71 -53.72 11.01
C PRO A 88 46.35 -54.36 9.77
N GLY A 89 47.32 -53.68 9.17
CA GLY A 89 47.96 -54.09 7.90
C GLY A 89 47.70 -53.16 6.72
N THR A 90 46.88 -52.11 6.90
CA THR A 90 46.65 -51.08 5.89
C THR A 90 47.95 -50.31 5.58
N PRO A 91 48.31 -50.08 4.29
CA PRO A 91 49.51 -49.34 3.94
C PRO A 91 49.43 -47.87 4.37
N GLU A 92 50.55 -47.30 4.80
CA GLU A 92 50.62 -45.96 5.43
C GLU A 92 50.07 -44.84 4.55
N TRP A 93 50.35 -44.86 3.23
CA TRP A 93 49.88 -43.83 2.30
C TRP A 93 48.35 -43.73 2.25
N LEU A 94 47.63 -44.84 2.47
CA LEU A 94 46.16 -44.86 2.48
C LEU A 94 45.63 -44.19 3.76
N LEU A 95 46.34 -44.35 4.87
CA LEU A 95 46.00 -43.71 6.14
C LEU A 95 46.15 -42.19 6.05
N TRP A 96 47.20 -41.70 5.39
CA TRP A 96 47.37 -40.28 5.10
C TRP A 96 46.24 -39.73 4.21
N LEU A 97 45.87 -40.45 3.16
CA LEU A 97 44.76 -40.06 2.27
C LEU A 97 43.42 -40.00 3.04
N TYR A 98 43.17 -40.98 3.91
CA TYR A 98 41.99 -41.02 4.78
C TYR A 98 41.93 -39.81 5.72
N MET A 99 43.01 -39.54 6.45
CA MET A 99 43.09 -38.38 7.36
C MET A 99 42.96 -37.04 6.61
N LEU A 100 43.53 -36.94 5.40
CA LEU A 100 43.40 -35.75 4.57
C LEU A 100 41.96 -35.56 4.09
N SER A 101 41.27 -36.64 3.69
CA SER A 101 39.87 -36.56 3.27
C SER A 101 38.94 -36.16 4.42
N LEU A 102 39.16 -36.69 5.63
CA LEU A 102 38.38 -36.33 6.81
C LEU A 102 38.64 -34.88 7.24
N SER A 103 39.89 -34.43 7.24
CA SER A 103 40.21 -33.03 7.58
C SER A 103 39.65 -32.06 6.54
N GLY A 104 39.67 -32.41 5.24
CA GLY A 104 39.02 -31.66 4.19
C GLY A 104 37.50 -31.56 4.38
N ALA A 105 36.84 -32.69 4.66
CA ALA A 105 35.41 -32.72 4.97
C ALA A 105 35.07 -31.86 6.21
N PHE A 106 35.87 -31.95 7.26
CA PHE A 106 35.74 -31.15 8.48
C PHE A 106 35.81 -29.64 8.18
N MET A 107 36.81 -29.20 7.42
CA MET A 107 36.99 -27.77 7.10
C MET A 107 35.86 -27.22 6.24
N ILE A 108 35.35 -27.99 5.27
CA ILE A 108 34.23 -27.58 4.42
C ILE A 108 32.93 -27.48 5.24
N LEU A 109 32.66 -28.47 6.11
CA LEU A 109 31.49 -28.45 6.99
C LEU A 109 31.56 -27.28 7.98
N LEU A 110 32.73 -27.02 8.57
CA LEU A 110 32.94 -25.87 9.45
C LEU A 110 32.68 -24.55 8.74
N MET A 111 33.19 -24.40 7.51
CA MET A 111 32.94 -23.21 6.68
C MET A 111 31.45 -23.06 6.35
N SER A 112 30.75 -24.16 6.07
CA SER A 112 29.32 -24.14 5.79
C SER A 112 28.51 -23.66 7.01
N VAL A 113 28.84 -24.13 8.22
CA VAL A 113 28.21 -23.65 9.47
C VAL A 113 28.47 -22.17 9.69
N TRP A 114 29.71 -21.70 9.46
CA TRP A 114 30.05 -20.28 9.59
C TRP A 114 29.23 -19.40 8.64
N LEU A 115 29.13 -19.80 7.37
CA LEU A 115 28.35 -19.06 6.36
C LEU A 115 26.86 -19.06 6.68
N ALA A 116 26.29 -20.18 7.15
CA ALA A 116 24.89 -20.25 7.57
C ALA A 116 24.61 -19.32 8.77
N MET A 117 25.50 -19.28 9.76
CA MET A 117 25.41 -18.37 10.90
C MET A 117 25.45 -16.90 10.47
N HIS A 118 26.40 -16.55 9.58
CA HIS A 118 26.51 -15.18 9.06
C HIS A 118 25.26 -14.79 8.25
N ALA A 119 24.72 -15.69 7.43
CA ALA A 119 23.50 -15.44 6.67
C ALA A 119 22.29 -15.15 7.58
N SER A 120 22.14 -15.90 8.68
CA SER A 120 21.07 -15.68 9.66
C SER A 120 21.17 -14.30 10.33
N ILE A 121 22.37 -13.91 10.78
CA ILE A 121 22.60 -12.59 11.42
C ILE A 121 22.33 -11.45 10.43
N VAL A 122 22.79 -11.58 9.18
CA VAL A 122 22.55 -10.56 8.14
C VAL A 122 21.05 -10.45 7.81
N ALA A 123 20.33 -11.58 7.77
CA ALA A 123 18.90 -11.58 7.54
C ALA A 123 18.17 -10.79 8.66
N GLN A 124 18.47 -11.07 9.93
CA GLN A 124 17.90 -10.33 11.07
C GLN A 124 18.23 -8.82 11.03
N GLY A 125 19.49 -8.47 10.74
CA GLY A 125 19.90 -7.07 10.61
C GLY A 125 19.20 -6.34 9.46
N SER A 126 19.01 -7.02 8.32
CA SER A 126 18.29 -6.47 7.17
C SER A 126 16.79 -6.28 7.45
N SER A 127 16.17 -7.15 8.25
CA SER A 127 14.78 -7.01 8.72
C SER A 127 14.58 -5.72 9.50
N ALA A 128 15.44 -5.50 10.51
CA ALA A 128 15.40 -4.28 11.31
C ALA A 128 15.59 -3.03 10.43
N ARG A 129 16.49 -3.08 9.45
CA ARG A 129 16.71 -1.98 8.52
C ARG A 129 15.50 -1.71 7.61
N LEU A 130 14.89 -2.75 7.05
CA LEU A 130 13.71 -2.64 6.19
C LEU A 130 12.52 -2.04 6.96
N LEU A 131 12.27 -2.53 8.18
CA LEU A 131 11.14 -2.09 9.02
C LEU A 131 11.29 -0.68 9.58
N THR A 132 12.51 -0.17 9.72
CA THR A 132 12.78 1.17 10.29
C THR A 132 13.06 2.24 9.22
N GLN A 133 13.71 1.88 8.12
CA GLN A 133 14.15 2.84 7.10
C GLN A 133 13.22 2.88 5.88
N LEU A 134 12.63 1.75 5.48
CA LEU A 134 11.91 1.64 4.21
C LEU A 134 10.40 1.58 4.40
N VAL A 135 9.91 0.81 5.38
CA VAL A 135 8.47 0.65 5.64
C VAL A 135 8.03 1.56 6.78
N ARG A 136 8.07 2.87 6.53
CA ARG A 136 7.52 3.88 7.45
C ARG A 136 6.01 4.04 7.19
N PRO A 137 5.17 4.08 8.24
CA PRO A 137 3.75 4.36 8.08
C PRO A 137 3.56 5.76 7.48
N ALA A 138 2.58 5.90 6.60
CA ALA A 138 2.20 7.19 6.05
C ALA A 138 1.48 7.99 7.15
N ILE A 139 2.21 8.84 7.86
CA ILE A 139 1.63 9.78 8.82
C ILE A 139 1.15 10.98 8.02
N PRO A 140 -0.17 11.30 8.04
CA PRO A 140 -0.67 12.46 7.32
C PRO A 140 -0.07 13.74 7.89
N SER A 141 0.29 14.68 7.01
CA SER A 141 0.74 16.00 7.47
C SER A 141 -0.44 16.78 8.06
N TRP A 142 -0.15 17.73 8.95
CA TRP A 142 -1.18 18.64 9.48
C TRP A 142 -1.93 19.38 8.38
N GLU A 143 -1.24 19.75 7.30
CA GLU A 143 -1.86 20.38 6.13
C GLU A 143 -2.84 19.43 5.42
N GLN A 144 -2.50 18.14 5.29
CA GLN A 144 -3.42 17.15 4.75
C GLN A 144 -4.64 16.97 5.63
N LEU A 145 -4.46 16.86 6.96
CA LEU A 145 -5.56 16.78 7.91
C LEU A 145 -6.45 18.03 7.87
N GLU A 146 -5.84 19.20 7.76
CA GLU A 146 -6.55 20.47 7.66
C GLU A 146 -7.30 20.59 6.33
N SER A 147 -6.75 20.05 5.24
CA SER A 147 -7.44 20.00 3.95
C SER A 147 -8.66 19.08 3.93
N MET A 148 -8.68 18.07 4.80
CA MET A 148 -9.81 17.14 4.99
C MET A 148 -10.89 17.73 5.89
N ARG A 149 -10.58 18.81 6.61
CA ARG A 149 -11.54 19.52 7.45
C ARG A 149 -12.46 20.35 6.57
N THR A 150 -13.75 20.07 6.65
CA THR A 150 -14.78 20.82 5.93
C THR A 150 -15.31 21.96 6.78
N TYR A 151 -15.12 23.20 6.33
CA TYR A 151 -15.67 24.40 6.98
C TYR A 151 -17.06 24.72 6.45
N ALA A 152 -18.03 24.95 7.33
CA ALA A 152 -19.39 25.34 6.96
C ALA A 152 -19.45 26.66 6.17
N HIS A 153 -18.53 27.59 6.46
CA HIS A 153 -18.35 28.84 5.71
C HIS A 153 -18.06 28.62 4.21
N ALA A 154 -17.49 27.46 3.83
CA ALA A 154 -17.26 27.14 2.42
C ALA A 154 -18.56 27.06 1.60
N PHE A 155 -19.70 26.85 2.24
CA PHE A 155 -21.01 26.92 1.58
C PHE A 155 -21.31 28.33 1.07
N GLU A 156 -20.93 29.37 1.81
CA GLU A 156 -21.23 30.77 1.49
C GLU A 156 -20.46 31.29 0.27
N GLY A 157 -19.33 30.66 -0.06
CA GLY A 157 -18.50 30.99 -1.22
C GLY A 157 -18.93 30.32 -2.53
N VAL A 158 -19.90 29.39 -2.51
CA VAL A 158 -20.38 28.69 -3.71
C VAL A 158 -21.26 29.64 -4.53
N THR A 159 -21.22 29.54 -5.86
CA THR A 159 -22.01 30.43 -6.73
C THR A 159 -23.51 30.16 -6.53
N ALA A 160 -24.31 31.21 -6.38
CA ALA A 160 -25.76 31.12 -6.12
C ALA A 160 -26.54 30.29 -7.17
N THR A 161 -26.04 30.20 -8.40
CA THR A 161 -26.60 29.36 -9.46
C THR A 161 -26.36 27.87 -9.25
N GLN A 162 -25.30 27.49 -8.52
CA GLN A 162 -25.03 26.11 -8.11
C GLN A 162 -25.77 25.74 -6.81
N MET A 163 -26.09 26.73 -5.97
CA MET A 163 -26.81 26.56 -4.70
C MET A 163 -28.30 26.22 -4.87
N LEU A 164 -28.92 26.56 -6.00
CA LEU A 164 -30.36 26.36 -6.23
C LEU A 164 -30.60 25.19 -7.19
N ARG A 165 -30.55 23.97 -6.67
CA ARG A 165 -30.99 22.78 -7.40
C ARG A 165 -32.39 22.38 -7.00
N VAL A 166 -33.21 22.11 -8.02
CA VAL A 166 -34.56 21.57 -7.85
C VAL A 166 -34.63 20.27 -8.64
N PRO A 167 -34.67 19.10 -7.99
CA PRO A 167 -34.46 17.79 -8.63
C PRO A 167 -35.49 17.44 -9.71
N VAL A 168 -36.67 18.06 -9.68
CA VAL A 168 -37.77 17.79 -10.62
C VAL A 168 -37.69 18.66 -11.89
N LEU A 169 -37.13 19.86 -11.81
CA LEU A 169 -37.07 20.79 -12.95
C LEU A 169 -35.93 20.45 -13.93
N GLN A 170 -34.80 19.96 -13.43
CA GLN A 170 -33.67 19.55 -14.27
C GLN A 170 -33.96 18.27 -15.06
N THR A 171 -34.56 17.26 -14.42
CA THR A 171 -34.93 15.99 -15.08
C THR A 171 -36.00 16.20 -16.16
N VAL A 172 -36.93 17.15 -15.98
CA VAL A 172 -37.94 17.51 -16.98
C VAL A 172 -37.36 18.37 -18.11
N ALA A 173 -36.39 19.25 -17.82
CA ALA A 173 -35.70 20.04 -18.84
C ALA A 173 -34.79 19.17 -19.73
N GLU A 174 -34.04 18.24 -19.13
CA GLU A 174 -33.21 17.26 -19.83
C GLU A 174 -34.04 16.24 -20.61
N GLY A 175 -35.20 15.83 -20.06
CA GLY A 175 -36.16 14.98 -20.79
C GLY A 175 -36.81 15.67 -21.99
N ARG A 176 -36.91 17.02 -21.99
CA ARG A 176 -37.44 17.80 -23.13
C ARG A 176 -36.41 18.05 -24.23
N THR A 177 -35.12 18.14 -23.91
CA THR A 177 -34.05 18.24 -24.91
C THR A 177 -33.70 16.89 -25.53
N ALA A 178 -33.85 15.79 -24.79
CA ALA A 178 -33.68 14.43 -25.33
C ALA A 178 -34.79 14.01 -26.33
N GLY A 179 -35.91 14.74 -26.40
CA GLY A 179 -37.01 14.47 -27.33
C GLY A 179 -36.83 14.98 -28.77
N ALA A 180 -35.73 15.69 -29.08
CA ALA A 180 -35.52 16.32 -30.39
C ALA A 180 -34.24 15.88 -31.13
N GLY A 181 -33.50 14.88 -30.64
CA GLY A 181 -32.26 14.40 -31.26
C GLY A 181 -32.25 12.89 -31.39
N GLY A 182 -32.26 12.39 -32.63
CA GLY A 182 -32.29 10.98 -32.96
C GLY A 182 -31.10 10.17 -32.41
N PHE A 183 -31.38 8.89 -32.23
CA PHE A 183 -30.45 7.82 -31.89
C PHE A 183 -29.26 7.78 -32.87
N SER A 184 -28.07 8.16 -32.41
CA SER A 184 -26.79 7.79 -33.02
C SER A 184 -25.95 7.05 -31.99
N GLY A 185 -25.65 5.79 -32.29
CA GLY A 185 -24.81 4.90 -31.50
C GLY A 185 -23.34 5.31 -31.42
N PRO A 186 -22.50 4.46 -30.79
CA PRO A 186 -21.36 4.87 -29.99
C PRO A 186 -20.05 4.86 -30.77
N LEU A 187 -19.29 5.96 -30.69
CA LEU A 187 -17.82 6.03 -30.78
C LEU A 187 -17.43 7.51 -30.80
N ASP A 188 -16.99 8.02 -29.65
CA ASP A 188 -15.67 8.67 -29.56
C ASP A 188 -15.45 9.15 -28.12
N SER A 189 -14.40 8.59 -27.53
CA SER A 189 -13.84 8.92 -26.24
C SER A 189 -13.37 10.38 -26.21
N ALA A 190 -14.24 11.27 -25.73
CA ALA A 190 -13.80 12.53 -25.14
C ALA A 190 -13.02 12.24 -23.85
N PRO A 191 -11.93 12.95 -23.55
CA PRO A 191 -11.16 12.71 -22.34
C PRO A 191 -11.98 13.15 -21.13
N GLY A 192 -12.57 12.18 -20.44
CA GLY A 192 -13.10 12.29 -19.08
C GLY A 192 -14.02 13.48 -18.84
N SER A 193 -15.30 13.35 -19.19
CA SER A 193 -16.28 13.99 -18.33
C SER A 193 -16.15 13.27 -16.98
N ALA A 194 -15.47 13.94 -16.04
CA ALA A 194 -15.67 13.71 -14.63
C ALA A 194 -17.15 13.42 -14.42
N ALA A 195 -17.49 12.41 -13.60
CA ALA A 195 -18.80 12.39 -12.97
C ALA A 195 -19.02 13.82 -12.49
N ALA A 196 -19.98 14.54 -13.08
CA ALA A 196 -19.95 15.99 -13.09
C ALA A 196 -20.14 16.47 -11.66
N ASP A 197 -19.02 16.70 -10.96
CA ASP A 197 -19.04 17.08 -9.57
C ASP A 197 -19.73 18.42 -9.52
N PRO A 198 -20.98 18.42 -9.05
CA PRO A 198 -21.85 19.50 -9.38
C PRO A 198 -21.50 20.68 -8.45
N TRP A 199 -20.73 20.46 -7.39
CA TRP A 199 -20.29 21.46 -6.44
C TRP A 199 -18.86 21.97 -6.68
N GLY A 200 -18.12 21.41 -7.65
CA GLY A 200 -16.72 21.79 -7.91
C GLY A 200 -15.77 21.52 -6.73
N LEU A 201 -16.13 20.57 -5.87
CA LEU A 201 -15.39 20.09 -4.71
C LEU A 201 -14.33 19.05 -5.06
N GLU A 202 -14.57 18.20 -6.04
CA GLU A 202 -13.65 17.22 -6.57
C GLU A 202 -12.45 17.94 -7.19
N ARG A 203 -11.34 17.91 -6.46
CA ARG A 203 -10.04 18.18 -7.07
C ARG A 203 -9.79 17.03 -8.04
N ARG A 204 -9.42 17.40 -9.27
CA ARG A 204 -8.98 16.44 -10.29
C ARG A 204 -7.91 15.55 -9.66
N GLY A 205 -8.13 14.23 -9.66
CA GLY A 205 -7.23 13.27 -9.02
C GLY A 205 -5.81 13.26 -9.59
N ASP A 206 -5.57 14.02 -10.65
CA ASP A 206 -4.29 14.20 -11.33
C ASP A 206 -3.22 14.82 -10.41
N ASP A 207 -3.62 15.61 -9.41
CA ASP A 207 -2.70 16.21 -8.41
C ASP A 207 -2.45 15.28 -7.22
N ILE A 208 -3.19 14.19 -7.11
CA ILE A 208 -2.97 13.17 -6.09
C ILE A 208 -1.76 12.38 -6.55
N TYR A 209 -0.63 12.64 -5.89
CA TYR A 209 0.66 11.98 -6.10
C TYR A 209 0.59 10.45 -6.31
N GLU A 210 -0.45 9.81 -5.77
CA GLU A 210 -0.69 8.35 -5.81
C GLU A 210 -1.43 7.85 -7.06
N LEU A 211 -2.22 8.69 -7.73
CA LEU A 211 -2.92 8.36 -8.99
C LEU A 211 -2.08 8.70 -10.21
N GLN A 212 -1.06 9.53 -10.03
CA GLN A 212 -0.04 9.74 -11.04
C GLN A 212 0.65 8.40 -11.31
N ARG A 213 0.53 7.90 -12.55
CA ARG A 213 1.37 6.81 -13.04
C ARG A 213 2.81 7.23 -12.80
N ARG A 214 3.47 6.62 -11.82
CA ARG A 214 4.88 6.90 -11.48
C ARG A 214 5.70 7.06 -12.76
N PRO A 215 6.31 8.23 -13.03
CA PRO A 215 7.43 8.25 -13.95
C PRO A 215 8.58 7.48 -13.28
N LEU A 216 8.81 6.24 -13.71
CA LEU A 216 10.14 5.65 -13.67
C LEU A 216 11.01 6.62 -14.49
N PRO A 217 12.02 7.38 -13.98
CA PRO A 217 12.92 7.11 -12.85
C PRO A 217 13.36 8.39 -12.06
N ALA A 218 12.97 8.59 -10.79
CA ALA A 218 13.51 9.70 -9.99
C ALA A 218 13.82 9.38 -8.52
N ASN A 219 13.89 8.10 -8.15
CA ASN A 219 14.47 7.68 -6.86
C ASN A 219 16.01 7.71 -6.92
N ARG A 220 16.59 8.87 -7.24
CA ARG A 220 18.06 9.09 -7.25
C ARG A 220 18.62 9.47 -5.88
N HIS A 221 17.79 9.43 -4.83
CA HIS A 221 18.16 9.82 -3.46
C HIS A 221 18.41 8.64 -2.51
N VAL A 222 18.33 7.39 -3.00
CA VAL A 222 18.93 6.24 -2.30
C VAL A 222 20.20 5.87 -3.04
N ARG A 223 21.32 6.48 -2.65
CA ARG A 223 22.65 5.94 -2.98
C ARG A 223 22.85 4.73 -2.08
N LEU A 224 22.59 3.54 -2.63
CA LEU A 224 23.21 2.30 -2.15
C LEU A 224 24.66 2.27 -2.61
#